data_AF-A0A9D6SGF2-F1
#
_entry.id   AF-A0A9D6SGF2-F1
#
_cell.length_a   1.000
_cell.length_b   1.000
_cell.length_c   1.000
_cell.angle_alpha   90.00
_cell.angle_beta   90.00
_cell.angle_gamma   90.00
#
_symmetry.space_group_name_H-M   'P 1'
#
loop_
_entity.id
_entity.type
_entity.pdbx_description
1 polymer ?
#
loop_
_entity_poly.entity_id
_entity_poly.type
_entity_poly.pdbx_seq_one_letter_code
_entity_poly.pdbx_strand_id
1 'polypeptide(L)'
;MGQGPFAARKADSQSYANRRRSTRINHETPVILSGRDARGEIYRDETITEIVNIHGARVRTGRKILVGMLVSIECLKTGRGSKGVCVNVYEPTAEEPHPAIAMQLLQPGNIWGVENPPSDWATVAATLGGGISPMESSWSGVAAAQSEAAPRVKSFPKQPAHSPSAQQASDRAQKATEESLARLRDEAEMITRSALAAHDQRLSERTAQAEARLAECTEQSATELAASVHVLKANIVAELVQVSMEEVKARLEGIARAQEEQLTQHAARLAAQSEERLAAKSAEEVQASEKALEEWLGGLMRKTEARVTELTERAVSELATAAQALKVSLPADLVEGSKKALRPSLEEISKTYKEQLSQHAARLVNESGAHLAAKSAEEVQAGEKALEQWLGGLMRKAEADQAARVSEALQGLEVVISNFRASFADDLAAQNEKSIQEAEQALRSRLAAMLSSIMAPGQAAPVTSDPAIKK
;
A
#
# COMPACT_ATOMS: atom_id res chain seq x y z
N MET A 1 21.95 -26.37 4.50
CA MET A 1 22.18 -25.29 5.48
C MET A 1 23.10 -24.24 4.87
N GLY A 2 22.53 -23.27 4.15
CA GLY A 2 23.28 -22.19 3.51
C GLY A 2 23.13 -20.91 4.33
N GLN A 3 24.25 -20.37 4.83
CA GLN A 3 24.29 -19.06 5.47
C GLN A 3 24.02 -17.98 4.43
N GLY A 4 22.87 -17.31 4.55
CA GLY A 4 22.50 -16.20 3.69
C GLY A 4 23.39 -14.96 3.93
N PRO A 5 23.61 -14.11 2.92
CA PRO A 5 24.52 -12.95 2.97
C PRO A 5 24.04 -11.79 3.87
N PHE A 6 23.01 -12.02 4.68
CA PHE A 6 22.43 -11.04 5.61
C PHE A 6 22.73 -11.34 7.08
N ALA A 7 23.59 -12.32 7.37
CA ALA A 7 24.02 -12.61 8.73
C ALA A 7 24.89 -11.47 9.31
N ALA A 8 24.25 -10.65 10.13
CA ALA A 8 24.77 -9.72 11.15
C ALA A 8 26.28 -9.43 11.12
N ARG A 9 26.68 -8.34 10.47
CA ARG A 9 27.94 -7.66 10.78
C ARG A 9 27.81 -7.03 12.17
N LYS A 10 28.68 -7.44 13.10
CA LYS A 10 28.93 -6.73 14.36
C LYS A 10 29.27 -5.27 14.02
N ALA A 11 28.44 -4.35 14.50
CA ALA A 11 28.60 -2.93 14.26
C ALA A 11 29.75 -2.38 15.11
N ASP A 12 30.80 -1.90 14.44
CA ASP A 12 31.73 -0.94 15.03
C ASP A 12 30.94 0.34 15.36
N SER A 13 30.67 0.57 16.64
CA SER A 13 29.77 1.61 17.15
C SER A 13 30.35 3.02 17.15
N GLN A 14 31.42 3.29 16.39
CA GLN A 14 32.18 4.55 16.51
C GLN A 14 32.29 5.43 15.26
N SER A 15 31.64 5.10 14.13
CA SER A 15 31.70 5.96 12.92
C SER A 15 30.36 6.57 12.46
N TYR A 16 29.21 6.21 13.06
CA TYR A 16 27.91 6.79 12.69
C TYR A 16 27.58 8.13 13.39
N ALA A 17 28.32 8.51 14.43
CA ALA A 17 28.08 9.76 15.16
C ALA A 17 28.30 11.02 14.30
N ASN A 18 29.05 10.90 13.19
CA ASN A 18 29.55 12.05 12.43
C ASN A 18 28.90 12.24 11.05
N ARG A 19 27.65 11.78 10.84
CA ARG A 19 26.92 11.97 9.56
C ARG A 19 25.71 12.89 9.67
N ARG A 20 25.51 13.54 10.82
CA ARG A 20 24.41 14.48 11.03
C ARG A 20 24.79 15.84 10.44
N ARG A 21 23.91 16.39 9.61
CA ARG A 21 24.10 17.71 8.96
C ARG A 21 23.95 18.89 9.93
N SER A 22 23.32 18.65 11.09
CA SER A 22 23.18 19.64 12.15
C SER A 22 22.97 19.02 13.54
N THR A 23 23.32 19.79 14.56
CA THR A 23 23.15 19.50 15.99
C THR A 23 21.66 19.41 16.33
N ARG A 24 21.28 18.37 17.09
CA ARG A 24 19.93 18.17 17.62
C ARG A 24 19.90 18.57 19.09
N ILE A 25 18.87 19.30 19.49
CA ILE A 25 18.65 19.68 20.88
C ILE A 25 17.28 19.20 21.33
N ASN A 26 17.17 18.81 22.61
CA ASN A 26 15.87 18.54 23.22
C ASN A 26 15.22 19.88 23.50
N HIS A 27 14.09 20.15 22.84
CA HIS A 27 13.39 21.42 22.94
C HIS A 27 11.91 21.21 22.76
N GLU A 28 11.16 21.38 23.85
CA GLU A 28 9.71 21.28 23.85
C GLU A 28 9.10 22.64 23.54
N THR A 29 8.45 22.74 22.38
CA THR A 29 7.70 23.92 21.95
C THR A 29 6.34 23.48 21.40
N PRO A 30 5.22 24.15 21.80
CA PRO A 30 3.90 23.90 21.24
C PRO A 30 3.84 24.24 19.74
N VAL A 31 3.30 23.31 18.97
CA VAL A 31 3.16 23.41 17.51
C VAL A 31 1.78 22.94 17.05
N ILE A 32 1.31 23.46 15.92
CA ILE A 32 0.17 22.90 15.20
C ILE A 32 0.71 22.02 14.08
N LEU A 33 0.31 20.74 14.09
CA LEU A 33 0.60 19.78 13.02
C LEU A 33 -0.66 19.58 12.17
N SER A 34 -0.53 19.71 10.85
CA SER A 34 -1.63 19.53 9.91
C SER A 34 -1.21 18.78 8.66
N GLY A 35 -2.15 18.05 8.04
CA GLY A 35 -1.88 17.25 6.85
C GLY A 35 -3.02 16.28 6.55
N ARG A 36 -2.72 15.25 5.76
CA ARG A 36 -3.56 14.05 5.62
C ARG A 36 -2.94 12.92 6.41
N ASP A 37 -3.75 12.11 7.07
CA ASP A 37 -3.28 10.91 7.78
C ASP A 37 -3.26 9.68 6.85
N ALA A 38 -2.86 8.52 7.37
CA ALA A 38 -2.81 7.27 6.61
C ALA A 38 -4.17 6.80 6.06
N ARG A 39 -5.28 7.38 6.54
CA ARG A 39 -6.64 7.12 6.06
C ARG A 39 -7.09 8.15 5.01
N GLY A 40 -6.26 9.16 4.74
CA GLY A 40 -6.58 10.27 3.84
C GLY A 40 -7.39 11.38 4.50
N GLU A 41 -7.66 11.31 5.81
CA GLU A 41 -8.41 12.32 6.55
C GLU A 41 -7.54 13.55 6.79
N ILE A 42 -8.11 14.74 6.55
CA ILE A 42 -7.43 16.01 6.83
C ILE A 42 -7.49 16.27 8.34
N TYR A 43 -6.36 16.55 8.96
CA TYR A 43 -6.27 16.86 10.38
C TYR A 43 -5.51 18.16 10.65
N ARG A 44 -5.77 18.75 11.82
CA ARG A 44 -5.05 19.92 12.38
C ARG A 44 -5.07 19.78 13.90
N ASP A 45 -3.98 19.30 14.47
CA ASP A 45 -3.87 18.99 15.89
C ASP A 45 -2.78 19.84 16.54
N GLU A 46 -3.01 20.27 17.78
CA GLU A 46 -2.00 20.90 18.62
C GLU A 46 -1.16 19.81 19.30
N THR A 47 0.17 19.97 19.25
CA THR A 47 1.11 19.00 19.80
C THR A 47 2.42 19.67 20.22
N ILE A 48 3.41 18.90 20.66
CA ILE A 48 4.69 19.36 21.21
C ILE A 48 5.86 18.69 20.48
N THR A 49 6.90 19.46 20.19
CA THR A 49 8.19 18.95 19.70
C THR A 49 8.99 18.29 20.83
N GLU A 50 9.76 17.26 20.57
CA GLU A 50 10.67 16.66 21.57
C GLU A 50 12.12 17.03 21.29
N ILE A 51 12.52 16.85 20.03
CA ILE A 51 13.88 17.09 19.55
C ILE A 51 13.78 17.95 18.29
N VAL A 52 14.54 19.03 18.22
CA VAL A 52 14.56 19.92 17.06
C VAL A 52 15.98 20.07 16.50
N ASN A 53 16.07 20.31 15.20
CA ASN A 53 17.27 20.83 14.53
C ASN A 53 16.88 21.78 13.40
N ILE A 54 17.84 22.40 12.72
CA ILE A 54 17.52 23.31 11.61
C ILE A 54 16.83 22.62 10.41
N HIS A 55 16.92 21.29 10.29
CA HIS A 55 16.36 20.54 9.17
C HIS A 55 15.02 19.88 9.48
N GLY A 56 14.53 19.90 10.71
CA GLY A 56 13.47 18.99 11.11
C GLY A 56 13.22 18.92 12.61
N ALA A 57 12.26 18.10 12.99
CA ALA A 57 11.91 17.85 14.38
C ALA A 57 11.38 16.43 14.58
N ARG A 58 11.47 15.95 15.82
CA ARG A 58 10.67 14.85 16.36
C ARG A 58 9.45 15.45 17.04
N VAL A 59 8.26 15.03 16.65
CA VAL A 59 6.98 15.62 17.08
C VAL A 59 6.06 14.52 17.57
N ARG A 60 5.45 14.70 18.75
CA ARG A 60 4.42 13.78 19.24
C ARG A 60 3.18 13.85 18.36
N THR A 61 2.48 12.76 18.16
CA THR A 61 1.23 12.77 17.40
C THR A 61 0.31 11.62 17.80
N GLY A 62 -1.00 11.90 17.86
CA GLY A 62 -2.04 10.88 17.99
C GLY A 62 -2.49 10.32 16.64
N ARG A 63 -1.99 10.87 15.52
CA ARG A 63 -2.39 10.49 14.16
C ARG A 63 -1.44 9.45 13.58
N LYS A 64 -2.00 8.50 12.83
CA LYS A 64 -1.23 7.53 12.06
C LYS A 64 -0.71 8.21 10.79
N ILE A 65 0.55 8.63 10.81
CA ILE A 65 1.23 9.27 9.67
C ILE A 65 2.29 8.29 9.16
N LEU A 66 2.36 8.06 7.85
CA LEU A 66 3.32 7.17 7.22
C LEU A 66 4.58 7.92 6.78
N VAL A 67 5.70 7.20 6.64
CA VAL A 67 6.93 7.73 6.04
C VAL A 67 6.63 8.18 4.60
N GLY A 68 7.17 9.33 4.20
CA GLY A 68 6.94 9.95 2.89
C GLY A 68 5.76 10.93 2.85
N MET A 69 4.90 10.96 3.87
CA MET A 69 3.75 11.87 3.89
C MET A 69 4.16 13.32 4.13
N LEU A 70 3.52 14.24 3.40
CA LEU A 70 3.70 15.68 3.55
C LEU A 70 2.87 16.20 4.73
N VAL A 71 3.53 16.95 5.61
CA VAL A 71 2.93 17.58 6.80
C VAL A 71 3.29 19.07 6.84
N SER A 72 2.40 19.88 7.39
CA SER A 72 2.66 21.30 7.69
C SER A 72 2.76 21.47 9.20
N ILE A 73 3.82 22.12 9.66
CA ILE A 73 4.06 22.41 11.07
C ILE A 73 4.14 23.91 11.29
N GLU A 74 3.47 24.42 12.32
CA GLU A 74 3.44 25.83 12.70
C GLU A 74 3.80 25.97 14.18
N CYS A 75 4.78 26.80 14.50
CA CYS A 75 5.19 27.06 15.87
C CYS A 75 4.33 28.16 16.49
N LEU A 76 3.61 27.84 17.56
CA LEU A 76 2.70 28.78 18.23
C LEU A 76 3.44 29.96 18.87
N LYS A 77 4.67 29.74 19.36
CA LYS A 77 5.49 30.78 20.00
C LYS A 77 5.97 31.83 18.99
N THR A 78 6.31 31.43 17.77
CA THR A 78 6.92 32.32 16.76
C THR A 78 5.94 32.76 15.67
N GLY A 79 4.81 32.09 15.52
CA GLY A 79 3.89 32.26 14.39
C GLY A 79 4.48 31.81 13.05
N ARG A 80 5.61 31.09 13.06
CA ARG A 80 6.29 30.63 11.85
C ARG A 80 5.93 29.18 11.55
N GLY A 81 5.65 28.89 10.28
CA GLY A 81 5.39 27.54 9.82
C GLY A 81 6.30 27.10 8.68
N SER A 82 6.41 25.79 8.48
CA SER A 82 7.11 25.19 7.35
C SER A 82 6.45 23.88 6.96
N LYS A 83 6.65 23.47 5.70
CA LYS A 83 6.24 22.15 5.21
C LYS A 83 7.39 21.16 5.40
N GLY A 84 7.05 19.92 5.70
CA GLY A 84 8.03 18.85 5.85
C GLY A 84 7.48 17.49 5.44
N VAL A 85 8.38 16.52 5.34
CA VAL A 85 8.06 15.13 5.02
C VAL A 85 8.35 14.26 6.22
N CYS A 86 7.45 13.33 6.56
CA CYS A 86 7.70 12.32 7.57
C CYS A 86 8.82 11.38 7.09
N VAL A 87 9.94 11.32 7.82
CA VAL A 87 11.09 10.46 7.47
C VAL A 87 11.21 9.23 8.34
N ASN A 88 10.58 9.23 9.52
CA ASN A 88 10.52 8.07 10.40
C ASN A 88 9.29 8.14 11.31
N VAL A 89 8.77 6.99 11.70
CA VAL A 89 7.66 6.84 12.64
C VAL A 89 8.15 6.05 13.84
N TYR A 90 7.88 6.53 15.04
CA TYR A 90 8.23 5.87 16.29
C TYR A 90 6.96 5.34 16.94
N GLU A 91 6.94 4.03 17.15
CA GLU A 91 5.86 3.37 17.88
C GLU A 91 5.97 3.65 19.37
N PRO A 92 4.84 3.70 20.11
CA PRO A 92 4.85 3.83 21.56
C PRO A 92 5.69 2.72 22.21
N THR A 93 6.57 3.10 23.12
CA THR A 93 7.35 2.16 23.94
C THR A 93 6.96 2.32 25.41
N ALA A 94 7.43 1.42 26.28
CA ALA A 94 7.18 1.54 27.71
C ALA A 94 7.77 2.84 28.32
N GLU A 95 8.83 3.37 27.73
CA GLU A 95 9.49 4.61 28.16
C GLU A 95 8.86 5.86 27.52
N GLU A 96 8.39 5.76 26.28
CA GLU A 96 7.76 6.84 25.51
C GLU A 96 6.33 6.42 25.10
N PRO A 97 5.30 6.70 25.92
CA PRO A 97 3.95 6.18 25.72
C PRO A 97 3.19 6.83 24.56
N HIS A 98 3.72 7.91 23.98
CA HIS A 98 3.07 8.65 22.90
C HIS A 98 3.75 8.33 21.56
N PRO A 99 3.00 8.05 20.49
CA PRO A 99 3.58 7.93 19.16
C PRO A 99 4.26 9.24 18.76
N ALA A 100 5.35 9.14 18.04
CA ALA A 100 6.06 10.30 17.53
C ALA A 100 6.47 10.09 16.08
N ILE A 101 6.66 11.18 15.35
CA ILE A 101 7.22 11.15 14.00
C ILE A 101 8.50 11.99 13.96
N ALA A 102 9.48 11.57 13.17
CA ALA A 102 10.53 12.47 12.71
C ALA A 102 10.11 13.07 11.38
N MET A 103 10.13 14.39 11.29
CA MET A 103 9.87 15.11 10.07
C MET A 103 11.11 15.89 9.61
N GLN A 104 11.32 15.94 8.30
CA GLN A 104 12.33 16.77 7.65
C GLN A 104 11.65 17.94 6.96
N LEU A 105 12.02 19.17 7.33
CA LEU A 105 11.54 20.38 6.69
C LEU A 105 12.04 20.45 5.24
N LEU A 106 11.15 20.86 4.34
CA LEU A 106 11.47 21.16 2.95
C LEU A 106 12.39 22.39 2.85
N GLN A 107 12.13 23.39 3.69
CA GLN A 107 12.98 24.56 3.86
C GLN A 107 13.57 24.58 5.28
N PRO A 108 14.88 24.28 5.42
CA PRO A 108 15.56 24.34 6.72
C PRO A 108 15.49 25.75 7.32
N GLY A 109 15.21 25.84 8.62
CA GLY A 109 15.10 27.12 9.31
C GLY A 109 14.80 26.97 10.79
N ASN A 110 15.13 28.00 11.58
CA ASN A 110 14.81 28.07 13.01
C ASN A 110 13.36 28.56 13.20
N ILE A 111 12.39 27.75 12.78
CA ILE A 111 10.95 28.03 13.03
C ILE A 111 10.57 27.79 14.50
N TRP A 112 11.43 27.06 15.23
CA TRP A 112 11.22 26.62 16.61
C TRP A 112 11.32 27.75 17.64
N GLY A 113 11.96 28.88 17.30
CA GLY A 113 12.12 30.00 18.24
C GLY A 113 13.19 29.78 19.30
N VAL A 114 14.21 28.99 18.96
CA VAL A 114 15.38 28.77 19.82
C VAL A 114 16.22 30.05 19.81
N GLU A 115 16.35 30.70 20.96
CA GLU A 115 17.04 32.00 21.12
C GLU A 115 18.55 31.89 20.89
N ASN A 116 19.17 30.82 21.39
CA ASN A 116 20.61 30.55 21.25
C ASN A 116 20.83 29.22 20.49
N PRO A 117 20.62 29.19 19.17
CA PRO A 117 20.76 27.96 18.40
C PRO A 117 22.25 27.54 18.34
N PRO A 118 22.53 26.22 18.22
CA PRO A 118 23.88 25.73 17.93
C PRO A 118 24.53 26.46 16.74
N SER A 119 25.83 26.68 16.81
CA SER A 119 26.57 27.48 15.81
C SER A 119 26.45 26.93 14.39
N ASP A 120 26.33 25.61 14.23
CA ASP A 120 26.17 24.93 12.95
C ASP A 120 24.84 25.24 12.25
N TRP A 121 23.80 25.67 12.99
CA TRP A 121 22.54 26.11 12.40
C TRP A 121 22.70 27.41 11.63
N ALA A 122 23.51 28.35 12.14
CA ALA A 122 23.78 29.62 11.47
C ALA A 122 24.50 29.39 10.12
N THR A 123 25.44 28.45 10.08
CA THR A 123 26.14 28.06 8.84
C THR A 123 25.19 27.48 7.79
N VAL A 124 24.26 26.62 8.21
CA VAL A 124 23.26 26.03 7.31
C VAL A 124 22.28 27.09 6.80
N ALA A 125 21.84 28.01 7.67
CA ALA A 125 20.96 29.11 7.28
C ALA A 125 21.64 30.04 6.26
N ALA A 126 22.91 30.38 6.46
CA ALA A 126 23.70 31.21 5.55
C ALA A 126 23.92 30.52 4.18
N THR A 127 24.15 29.21 4.18
CA THR A 127 24.40 28.43 2.95
C THR A 127 23.16 28.33 2.07
N LEU A 128 21.96 28.32 2.66
CA LEU A 128 20.70 28.15 1.96
C LEU A 128 20.07 29.47 1.46
N GLY A 129 20.81 30.59 1.55
CA GLY A 129 20.41 31.87 0.93
C GLY A 129 19.19 32.55 1.56
N GLY A 130 18.68 32.03 2.68
CA GLY A 130 17.62 32.63 3.46
C GLY A 130 18.18 33.70 4.38
N GLY A 131 18.40 34.90 3.84
CA GLY A 131 18.74 36.08 4.63
C GLY A 131 17.66 36.34 5.69
N ILE A 132 17.88 35.85 6.91
CA ILE A 132 17.27 36.43 8.09
C ILE A 132 18.00 37.76 8.29
N SER A 133 17.61 38.78 7.55
CA SER A 133 17.91 40.15 7.93
C SER A 133 17.03 40.47 9.14
N PRO A 134 17.60 40.72 10.33
CA PRO A 134 16.82 41.17 11.47
C PRO A 134 16.66 42.69 11.33
N MET A 135 15.79 43.16 10.44
CA MET A 135 15.32 44.55 10.48
C MET A 135 14.08 44.78 9.61
N GLU A 136 12.90 44.62 10.22
CA GLU A 136 11.77 45.51 9.92
C GLU A 136 12.00 46.81 10.68
N SER A 137 12.17 47.94 9.96
CA SER A 137 11.55 49.24 10.27
C SER A 137 12.20 50.34 9.41
N SER A 138 11.57 50.72 8.31
CA SER A 138 11.67 52.10 7.81
C SER A 138 10.58 52.38 6.78
N TRP A 139 9.36 52.57 7.27
CA TRP A 139 8.42 53.49 6.67
C TRP A 139 9.00 54.91 6.81
N SER A 140 9.36 55.56 5.70
CA SER A 140 9.31 57.01 5.45
C SER A 140 10.20 57.38 4.27
N GLY A 141 9.62 57.96 3.23
CA GLY A 141 10.42 58.50 2.13
C GLY A 141 9.65 58.80 0.86
N VAL A 142 8.56 59.56 0.95
CA VAL A 142 8.02 60.30 -0.19
C VAL A 142 9.06 61.38 -0.54
N ALA A 143 9.94 61.10 -1.52
CA ALA A 143 10.84 62.09 -2.08
C ALA A 143 10.20 62.65 -3.36
N ALA A 144 9.54 63.80 -3.21
CA ALA A 144 9.14 64.68 -4.28
C ALA A 144 10.38 65.05 -5.13
N ALA A 145 10.40 64.62 -6.39
CA ALA A 145 11.36 65.11 -7.38
C ALA A 145 10.95 66.52 -7.80
N GLN A 146 11.82 67.46 -7.45
CA GLN A 146 11.71 68.89 -7.65
C GLN A 146 11.71 69.25 -9.14
N SER A 147 10.80 70.15 -9.49
CA SER A 147 10.84 70.97 -10.69
C SER A 147 12.01 71.95 -10.57
N GLU A 148 13.01 71.83 -11.46
CA GLU A 148 14.18 72.69 -11.49
C GLU A 148 14.17 73.63 -12.71
N ALA A 149 13.91 74.90 -12.40
CA ALA A 149 14.52 76.13 -12.91
C ALA A 149 14.61 76.42 -14.43
N ALA A 150 13.75 77.36 -14.85
CA ALA A 150 13.96 78.24 -15.99
C ALA A 150 15.08 79.28 -15.73
N PRO A 151 15.90 79.67 -16.73
CA PRO A 151 16.82 80.78 -16.57
C PRO A 151 16.20 82.14 -16.97
N ARG A 152 16.58 83.14 -16.18
CA ARG A 152 16.13 84.53 -16.18
C ARG A 152 16.55 85.32 -17.43
N VAL A 153 15.60 86.13 -17.88
CA VAL A 153 15.71 87.26 -18.80
C VAL A 153 16.74 88.27 -18.29
N LYS A 154 17.69 88.68 -19.14
CA LYS A 154 18.56 89.85 -18.94
C LYS A 154 18.14 91.00 -19.84
N SER A 155 18.12 92.18 -19.23
CA SER A 155 17.61 93.46 -19.68
C SER A 155 18.45 94.17 -20.73
N PHE A 156 17.75 94.96 -21.55
CA PHE A 156 18.19 95.99 -22.48
C PHE A 156 19.11 97.08 -21.90
N PRO A 157 19.83 97.81 -22.78
CA PRO A 157 19.91 99.26 -22.74
C PRO A 157 19.33 99.92 -24.01
N LYS A 158 19.02 101.20 -23.88
CA LYS A 158 18.09 102.03 -24.67
C LYS A 158 18.84 103.14 -25.44
N GLN A 159 18.20 103.64 -26.51
CA GLN A 159 18.38 104.94 -27.22
C GLN A 159 19.24 104.95 -28.52
N PRO A 160 19.11 105.99 -29.40
CA PRO A 160 17.89 106.49 -30.06
C PRO A 160 18.11 106.95 -31.54
N ALA A 161 17.04 107.49 -32.15
CA ALA A 161 17.02 108.57 -33.16
C ALA A 161 17.00 108.24 -34.68
N HIS A 162 15.77 108.28 -35.22
CA HIS A 162 15.27 108.94 -36.43
C HIS A 162 16.13 109.08 -37.70
N SER A 163 15.61 108.52 -38.81
CA SER A 163 15.81 109.04 -40.16
C SER A 163 14.57 108.70 -41.03
N PRO A 164 13.96 109.66 -41.74
CA PRO A 164 12.71 109.46 -42.47
C PRO A 164 12.99 109.04 -43.93
N SER A 165 13.29 107.76 -44.13
CA SER A 165 13.06 107.08 -45.43
C SER A 165 12.66 105.61 -45.24
N ALA A 166 12.23 105.24 -44.02
CA ALA A 166 12.12 103.86 -43.54
C ALA A 166 10.75 103.18 -43.77
N GLN A 167 9.69 103.90 -44.19
CA GLN A 167 8.37 103.30 -44.38
C GLN A 167 8.34 102.25 -45.53
N GLN A 168 8.97 102.52 -46.67
CA GLN A 168 9.02 101.56 -47.79
C GLN A 168 9.96 100.37 -47.53
N ALA A 169 10.97 100.54 -46.68
CA ALA A 169 11.84 99.45 -46.21
C ALA A 169 11.16 98.61 -45.10
N SER A 170 10.34 99.24 -44.24
CA SER A 170 9.56 98.59 -43.19
C SER A 170 8.45 97.71 -43.76
N ASP A 171 7.71 98.19 -44.77
CA ASP A 171 6.65 97.37 -45.40
C ASP A 171 7.23 96.18 -46.16
N ARG A 172 8.40 96.36 -46.79
CA ARG A 172 9.15 95.24 -47.42
C ARG A 172 9.73 94.29 -46.36
N ALA A 173 10.21 94.79 -45.24
CA ALA A 173 10.69 93.98 -44.13
C ALA A 173 9.56 93.20 -43.45
N GLN A 174 8.40 93.83 -43.21
CA GLN A 174 7.21 93.17 -42.66
C GLN A 174 6.71 92.07 -43.59
N LYS A 175 6.58 92.37 -44.88
CA LYS A 175 6.15 91.37 -45.87
C LYS A 175 7.14 90.21 -45.98
N ALA A 176 8.45 90.48 -45.96
CA ALA A 176 9.48 89.45 -45.92
C ALA A 176 9.44 88.62 -44.62
N THR A 177 9.17 89.24 -43.47
CA THR A 177 9.01 88.51 -42.20
C THR A 177 7.75 87.66 -42.18
N GLU A 178 6.66 88.12 -42.79
CA GLU A 178 5.39 87.40 -42.84
C GLU A 178 5.48 86.21 -43.81
N GLU A 179 6.13 86.37 -44.96
CA GLU A 179 6.49 85.26 -45.85
C GLU A 179 7.44 84.26 -45.18
N SER A 180 8.39 84.74 -44.37
CA SER A 180 9.30 83.88 -43.60
C SER A 180 8.56 83.10 -42.51
N LEU A 181 7.62 83.75 -41.81
CA LEU A 181 6.77 83.11 -40.79
C LEU A 181 5.80 82.10 -41.40
N ALA A 182 5.24 82.37 -42.58
CA ALA A 182 4.40 81.42 -43.31
C ALA A 182 5.20 80.16 -43.67
N ARG A 183 6.42 80.33 -44.22
CA ARG A 183 7.32 79.20 -44.52
C ARG A 183 7.68 78.40 -43.27
N LEU A 184 8.00 79.07 -42.16
CA LEU A 184 8.30 78.40 -40.89
C LEU A 184 7.07 77.65 -40.33
N ARG A 185 5.85 78.16 -40.53
CA ARG A 185 4.62 77.45 -40.17
C ARG A 185 4.42 76.21 -41.01
N ASP A 186 4.57 76.31 -42.33
CA ASP A 186 4.42 75.18 -43.24
C ASP A 186 5.47 74.11 -42.95
N GLU A 187 6.71 74.52 -42.68
CA GLU A 187 7.79 73.62 -42.27
C GLU A 187 7.50 72.98 -40.90
N ALA A 188 7.00 73.73 -39.92
CA ALA A 188 6.59 73.19 -38.62
C ALA A 188 5.40 72.21 -38.75
N GLU A 189 4.41 72.49 -39.60
CA GLU A 189 3.31 71.58 -39.90
C GLU A 189 3.80 70.29 -40.58
N MET A 190 4.73 70.41 -41.53
CA MET A 190 5.33 69.26 -42.19
C MET A 190 6.10 68.39 -41.19
N ILE A 191 6.93 69.00 -40.33
CA ILE A 191 7.69 68.31 -39.29
C ILE A 191 6.75 67.63 -38.29
N THR A 192 5.68 68.29 -37.85
CA THR A 192 4.73 67.71 -36.89
C THR A 192 3.93 66.56 -37.49
N ARG A 193 3.42 66.68 -38.73
CA ARG A 193 2.74 65.56 -39.42
C ARG A 193 3.68 64.38 -39.66
N SER A 194 4.92 64.64 -40.08
CA SER A 194 5.96 63.62 -40.23
C SER A 194 6.25 62.92 -38.90
N ALA A 195 6.40 63.68 -37.81
CA ALA A 195 6.67 63.13 -36.49
C ALA A 195 5.49 62.30 -35.96
N LEU A 196 4.24 62.73 -36.18
CA LEU A 196 3.03 61.98 -35.84
C LEU A 196 2.94 60.67 -36.62
N ALA A 197 3.13 60.70 -37.94
CA ALA A 197 3.12 59.50 -38.77
C ALA A 197 4.21 58.50 -38.35
N ALA A 198 5.42 58.98 -38.06
CA ALA A 198 6.51 58.14 -37.56
C ALA A 198 6.20 57.57 -36.16
N HIS A 199 5.49 58.33 -35.31
CA HIS A 199 5.06 57.85 -34.00
C HIS A 199 3.97 56.77 -34.12
N ASP A 200 2.97 56.96 -34.98
CA ASP A 200 1.91 55.98 -35.23
C ASP A 200 2.48 54.68 -35.82
N GLN A 201 3.44 54.77 -36.74
CA GLN A 201 4.15 53.59 -37.24
C GLN A 201 4.88 52.84 -36.11
N ARG A 202 5.62 53.55 -35.24
CA ARG A 202 6.30 52.93 -34.09
C ARG A 202 5.32 52.31 -33.10
N LEU A 203 4.15 52.92 -32.89
CA LEU A 203 3.09 52.34 -32.05
C LEU A 203 2.56 51.05 -32.68
N SER A 204 2.24 51.06 -33.97
CA SER A 204 1.76 49.88 -34.70
C SER A 204 2.78 48.72 -34.68
N GLU A 205 4.06 49.02 -34.88
CA GLU A 205 5.15 48.03 -34.79
C GLU A 205 5.26 47.46 -33.36
N ARG A 206 5.15 48.30 -32.33
CA ARG A 206 5.18 47.85 -30.93
C ARG A 206 3.95 47.03 -30.54
N THR A 207 2.76 47.39 -31.02
CA THR A 207 1.54 46.61 -30.77
C THR A 207 1.62 45.25 -31.46
N ALA A 208 2.04 45.20 -32.72
CA ALA A 208 2.24 43.94 -33.44
C ALA A 208 3.30 43.05 -32.77
N GLN A 209 4.39 43.63 -32.28
CA GLN A 209 5.42 42.90 -31.54
C GLN A 209 4.91 42.39 -30.19
N ALA A 210 4.08 43.18 -29.47
CA ALA A 210 3.48 42.75 -28.23
C ALA A 210 2.46 41.62 -28.43
N GLU A 211 1.64 41.69 -29.48
CA GLU A 211 0.69 40.63 -29.85
C GLU A 211 1.41 39.34 -30.24
N ALA A 212 2.48 39.41 -31.03
CA ALA A 212 3.29 38.24 -31.40
C ALA A 212 3.91 37.56 -30.16
N ARG A 213 4.45 38.35 -29.21
CA ARG A 213 4.99 37.82 -27.95
C ARG A 213 3.93 37.20 -27.06
N LEU A 214 2.74 37.80 -27.00
CA LEU A 214 1.61 37.24 -26.26
C LEU A 214 1.17 35.90 -26.88
N ALA A 215 1.06 35.82 -28.20
CA ALA A 215 0.73 34.58 -28.91
C ALA A 215 1.75 33.47 -28.63
N GLU A 216 3.04 33.76 -28.77
CA GLU A 216 4.13 32.81 -28.48
C GLU A 216 4.11 32.35 -27.01
N CYS A 217 3.91 33.29 -26.07
CA CYS A 217 3.83 32.96 -24.64
C CYS A 217 2.60 32.09 -24.32
N THR A 218 1.46 32.36 -24.96
CA THR A 218 0.26 31.51 -24.79
C THR A 218 0.44 30.10 -25.36
N GLU A 219 1.12 29.96 -26.50
CA GLU A 219 1.41 28.65 -27.11
C GLU A 219 2.41 27.84 -26.27
N GLN A 220 3.48 28.50 -25.78
CA GLN A 220 4.43 27.89 -24.86
C GLN A 220 3.74 27.45 -23.56
N SER A 221 2.93 28.31 -22.94
CA SER A 221 2.21 27.94 -21.72
C SER A 221 1.20 26.81 -21.95
N ALA A 222 0.50 26.78 -23.09
CA ALA A 222 -0.43 25.71 -23.44
C ALA A 222 0.29 24.36 -23.63
N THR A 223 1.45 24.35 -24.29
CA THR A 223 2.25 23.13 -24.48
C THR A 223 2.85 22.61 -23.17
N GLU A 224 3.36 23.49 -22.31
CA GLU A 224 3.85 23.13 -20.97
C GLU A 224 2.73 22.56 -20.08
N LEU A 225 1.54 23.16 -20.12
CA LEU A 225 0.39 22.68 -19.38
C LEU A 225 -0.07 21.31 -19.90
N ALA A 226 -0.14 21.13 -21.22
CA ALA A 226 -0.49 19.85 -21.84
C ALA A 226 0.49 18.73 -21.46
N ALA A 227 1.80 19.02 -21.47
CA ALA A 227 2.83 18.08 -21.03
C ALA A 227 2.68 17.73 -19.54
N SER A 228 2.44 18.73 -18.69
CA SER A 228 2.25 18.54 -17.23
C SER A 228 1.01 17.70 -16.93
N VAL A 229 -0.11 17.93 -17.63
CA VAL A 229 -1.34 17.14 -17.52
C VAL A 229 -1.09 15.69 -17.98
N HIS A 230 -0.33 15.48 -19.05
CA HIS A 230 0.04 14.14 -19.51
C HIS A 230 0.86 13.37 -18.46
N VAL A 231 1.85 14.01 -17.85
CA VAL A 231 2.67 13.41 -16.78
C VAL A 231 1.81 13.09 -15.56
N LEU A 232 0.95 14.02 -15.13
CA LEU A 232 0.03 13.81 -14.01
C LEU A 232 -0.91 12.63 -14.27
N LYS A 233 -1.49 12.55 -15.48
CA LYS A 233 -2.37 11.45 -15.91
C LYS A 233 -1.64 10.11 -15.86
N ALA A 234 -0.41 10.05 -16.39
CA ALA A 234 0.39 8.83 -16.37
C ALA A 234 0.68 8.36 -14.93
N ASN A 235 1.03 9.29 -14.04
CA ASN A 235 1.30 8.97 -12.64
C ASN A 235 0.05 8.50 -11.89
N ILE A 236 -1.09 9.19 -12.05
CA ILE A 236 -2.36 8.81 -11.40
C ILE A 236 -2.80 7.42 -11.88
N VAL A 237 -2.71 7.13 -13.18
CA VAL A 237 -3.06 5.80 -13.71
C VAL A 237 -2.11 4.73 -13.17
N ALA A 238 -0.81 5.01 -13.09
CA ALA A 238 0.16 4.07 -12.53
C ALA A 238 -0.10 3.78 -11.04
N GLU A 239 -0.34 4.80 -10.22
CA GLU A 239 -0.68 4.64 -8.80
C GLU A 239 -2.00 3.88 -8.60
N LEU A 240 -3.05 4.21 -9.36
CA LEU A 240 -4.34 3.53 -9.27
C LEU A 240 -4.24 2.05 -9.68
N VAL A 241 -3.48 1.74 -10.73
CA VAL A 241 -3.20 0.36 -11.15
C VAL A 241 -2.41 -0.37 -10.07
N GLN A 242 -1.39 0.25 -9.48
CA GLN A 242 -0.61 -0.38 -8.42
C GLN A 242 -1.45 -0.69 -7.18
N VAL A 243 -2.24 0.28 -6.69
CA VAL A 243 -3.11 0.09 -5.53
C VAL A 243 -4.16 -1.00 -5.78
N SER A 244 -4.80 -0.99 -6.95
CA SER A 244 -5.80 -2.02 -7.29
C SER A 244 -5.16 -3.41 -7.46
N MET A 245 -3.96 -3.51 -8.05
CA MET A 245 -3.25 -4.78 -8.15
C MET A 245 -2.82 -5.32 -6.77
N GLU A 246 -2.37 -4.46 -5.86
CA GLU A 246 -2.03 -4.87 -4.48
C GLU A 246 -3.27 -5.36 -3.71
N GLU A 247 -4.41 -4.68 -3.86
CA GLU A 247 -5.67 -5.14 -3.23
C GLU A 247 -6.16 -6.47 -3.81
N VAL A 248 -6.14 -6.63 -5.13
CA VAL A 248 -6.51 -7.90 -5.79
C VAL A 248 -5.58 -9.01 -5.35
N LYS A 249 -4.27 -8.76 -5.29
CA LYS A 249 -3.28 -9.74 -4.80
C LYS A 249 -3.58 -10.15 -3.37
N ALA A 250 -3.81 -9.20 -2.47
CA ALA A 250 -4.14 -9.48 -1.06
C ALA A 250 -5.44 -10.30 -0.92
N ARG A 251 -6.46 -10.00 -1.73
CA ARG A 251 -7.71 -10.79 -1.76
C ARG A 251 -7.48 -12.21 -2.27
N LEU A 252 -6.71 -12.39 -3.34
CA LEU A 252 -6.38 -13.71 -3.88
C LEU A 252 -5.56 -14.55 -2.88
N GLU A 253 -4.58 -13.96 -2.20
CA GLU A 253 -3.83 -14.63 -1.14
C GLU A 253 -4.75 -15.03 0.03
N GLY A 254 -5.71 -14.17 0.41
CA GLY A 254 -6.70 -14.49 1.44
C GLY A 254 -7.60 -15.67 1.06
N ILE A 255 -8.10 -15.71 -0.18
CA ILE A 255 -8.91 -16.83 -0.69
C ILE A 255 -8.08 -18.12 -0.75
N ALA A 256 -6.82 -18.06 -1.20
CA ALA A 256 -5.94 -19.21 -1.26
C ALA A 256 -5.69 -19.81 0.13
N ARG A 257 -5.37 -18.98 1.14
CA ARG A 257 -5.18 -19.44 2.53
C ARG A 257 -6.45 -20.07 3.09
N ALA A 258 -7.62 -19.47 2.85
CA ALA A 258 -8.89 -20.02 3.30
C ALA A 258 -9.20 -21.38 2.65
N GLN A 259 -8.87 -21.56 1.37
CA GLN A 259 -9.03 -22.84 0.67
C GLN A 259 -8.06 -23.91 1.18
N GLU A 260 -6.79 -23.55 1.42
CA GLU A 260 -5.80 -24.45 2.00
C GLU A 260 -6.21 -24.92 3.41
N GLU A 261 -6.72 -24.00 4.24
CA GLU A 261 -7.25 -24.33 5.56
C GLU A 261 -8.46 -25.28 5.47
N GLN A 262 -9.40 -25.02 4.55
CA GLN A 262 -10.55 -25.90 4.33
C GLN A 262 -10.13 -27.30 3.84
N LEU A 263 -9.19 -27.40 2.91
CA LEU A 263 -8.68 -28.67 2.42
C LEU A 263 -7.95 -29.45 3.53
N THR A 264 -7.17 -28.75 4.35
CA THR A 264 -6.48 -29.35 5.50
C THR A 264 -7.47 -29.88 6.53
N GLN A 265 -8.50 -29.11 6.87
CA GLN A 265 -9.58 -29.54 7.77
C GLN A 265 -10.36 -30.74 7.20
N HIS A 266 -10.64 -30.75 5.89
CA HIS A 266 -11.31 -31.86 5.24
C HIS A 266 -10.45 -33.13 5.21
N ALA A 267 -9.16 -33.00 4.92
CA ALA A 267 -8.20 -34.11 4.96
C ALA A 267 -8.09 -34.71 6.37
N ALA A 268 -7.98 -33.86 7.40
CA ALA A 268 -7.95 -34.31 8.80
C ALA A 268 -9.24 -35.05 9.19
N ARG A 269 -10.40 -34.57 8.74
CA ARG A 269 -11.69 -35.24 8.98
C ARG A 269 -11.76 -36.62 8.30
N LEU A 270 -11.31 -36.73 7.05
CA LEU A 270 -11.28 -38.01 6.34
C LEU A 270 -10.29 -38.99 6.98
N ALA A 271 -9.12 -38.51 7.41
CA ALA A 271 -8.14 -39.33 8.13
C ALA A 271 -8.75 -39.91 9.41
N ALA A 272 -9.36 -39.06 10.26
CA ALA A 272 -10.03 -39.50 11.48
C ALA A 272 -11.16 -40.52 11.21
N GLN A 273 -11.99 -40.29 10.18
CA GLN A 273 -13.03 -41.24 9.78
C GLN A 273 -12.46 -42.57 9.28
N SER A 274 -11.32 -42.55 8.59
CA SER A 274 -10.66 -43.76 8.11
C SER A 274 -10.05 -44.58 9.25
N GLU A 275 -9.42 -43.92 10.23
CA GLU A 275 -8.91 -44.55 11.44
C GLU A 275 -10.04 -45.18 12.26
N GLU A 276 -11.15 -44.47 12.46
CA GLU A 276 -12.32 -45.00 13.17
C GLU A 276 -12.90 -46.23 12.46
N ARG A 277 -13.00 -46.22 11.13
CA ARG A 277 -13.48 -47.37 10.33
C ARG A 277 -12.53 -48.56 10.39
N LEU A 278 -11.21 -48.33 10.33
CA LEU A 278 -10.21 -49.40 10.44
C LEU A 278 -10.19 -50.00 11.85
N ALA A 279 -10.32 -49.17 12.89
CA ALA A 279 -10.44 -49.62 14.27
C ALA A 279 -11.72 -50.46 14.48
N ALA A 280 -12.86 -50.01 13.95
CA ALA A 280 -14.11 -50.76 14.03
C ALA A 280 -14.03 -52.11 13.28
N LYS A 281 -13.48 -52.13 12.07
CA LYS A 281 -13.35 -53.35 11.27
C LYS A 281 -12.37 -54.34 11.89
N SER A 282 -11.23 -53.87 12.40
CA SER A 282 -10.27 -54.73 13.09
C SER A 282 -10.85 -55.30 14.39
N ALA A 283 -11.61 -54.52 15.16
CA ALA A 283 -12.31 -55.02 16.34
C ALA A 283 -13.34 -56.12 15.98
N GLU A 284 -14.10 -55.95 14.89
CA GLU A 284 -15.05 -56.96 14.39
C GLU A 284 -14.33 -58.24 13.93
N GLU A 285 -13.21 -58.13 13.21
CA GLU A 285 -12.40 -59.28 12.78
C GLU A 285 -11.76 -60.02 13.96
N VAL A 286 -11.23 -59.30 14.96
CA VAL A 286 -10.71 -59.91 16.20
C VAL A 286 -11.83 -60.67 16.93
N GLN A 287 -12.99 -60.05 17.13
CA GLN A 287 -14.13 -60.69 17.80
C GLN A 287 -14.63 -61.92 17.04
N ALA A 288 -14.68 -61.87 15.71
CA ALA A 288 -15.05 -63.01 14.88
C ALA A 288 -14.03 -64.15 14.99
N SER A 289 -12.74 -63.84 15.04
CA SER A 289 -11.66 -64.82 15.20
C SER A 289 -11.66 -65.48 16.58
N GLU A 290 -11.91 -64.70 17.64
CA GLU A 290 -12.03 -65.18 19.01
C GLU A 290 -13.18 -66.17 19.14
N LYS A 291 -14.37 -65.80 18.62
CA LYS A 291 -15.54 -66.69 18.61
C LYS A 291 -15.29 -67.98 17.81
N ALA A 292 -14.63 -67.89 16.65
CA ALA A 292 -14.30 -69.07 15.85
C ALA A 292 -13.30 -70.01 16.58
N LEU A 293 -12.34 -69.44 17.31
CA LEU A 293 -11.41 -70.20 18.15
C LEU A 293 -12.13 -70.89 19.31
N GLU A 294 -13.04 -70.19 20.01
CA GLU A 294 -13.84 -70.77 21.07
C GLU A 294 -14.69 -71.94 20.58
N GLU A 295 -15.38 -71.77 19.44
CA GLU A 295 -16.18 -72.84 18.81
C GLU A 295 -15.32 -74.05 18.41
N TRP A 296 -14.14 -73.80 17.84
CA TRP A 296 -13.19 -74.85 17.43
C TRP A 296 -12.62 -75.60 18.64
N LEU A 297 -12.15 -74.90 19.66
CA LEU A 297 -11.63 -75.49 20.91
C LEU A 297 -12.73 -76.30 21.61
N GLY A 298 -13.93 -75.76 21.71
CA GLY A 298 -15.08 -76.48 22.25
C GLY A 298 -15.44 -77.74 21.45
N GLY A 299 -15.23 -77.72 20.13
CA GLY A 299 -15.37 -78.90 19.26
C GLY A 299 -14.27 -79.95 19.48
N LEU A 300 -13.01 -79.52 19.63
CA LEU A 300 -11.86 -80.40 19.87
C LEU A 300 -11.96 -81.07 21.25
N MET A 301 -12.35 -80.32 22.28
CA MET A 301 -12.58 -80.85 23.63
C MET A 301 -13.68 -81.92 23.63
N ARG A 302 -14.81 -81.67 22.97
CA ARG A 302 -15.88 -82.67 22.82
C ARG A 302 -15.41 -83.94 22.09
N LYS A 303 -14.62 -83.80 21.01
CA LYS A 303 -14.07 -84.95 20.26
C LYS A 303 -13.07 -85.75 21.09
N THR A 304 -12.21 -85.08 21.85
CA THR A 304 -11.22 -85.75 22.71
C THR A 304 -11.90 -86.46 23.88
N GLU A 305 -12.89 -85.84 24.52
CA GLU A 305 -13.71 -86.48 25.57
C GLU A 305 -14.45 -87.72 25.04
N ALA A 306 -15.07 -87.62 23.85
CA ALA A 306 -15.72 -88.77 23.21
C ALA A 306 -14.73 -89.92 22.96
N ARG A 307 -13.52 -89.62 22.45
CA ARG A 307 -12.51 -90.63 22.15
C ARG A 307 -11.86 -91.24 23.39
N VAL A 308 -11.68 -90.47 24.46
CA VAL A 308 -11.27 -91.01 25.77
C VAL A 308 -12.35 -91.95 26.29
N THR A 309 -13.62 -91.56 26.20
CA THR A 309 -14.76 -92.41 26.61
C THR A 309 -14.78 -93.71 25.82
N GLU A 310 -14.67 -93.63 24.48
CA GLU A 310 -14.61 -94.80 23.59
C GLU A 310 -13.43 -95.74 23.93
N LEU A 311 -12.23 -95.20 24.14
CA LEU A 311 -11.05 -96.00 24.50
C LEU A 311 -11.21 -96.65 25.88
N THR A 312 -11.81 -95.96 26.85
CA THR A 312 -12.09 -96.54 28.16
C THR A 312 -13.11 -97.67 28.08
N GLU A 313 -14.19 -97.49 27.30
CA GLU A 313 -15.19 -98.54 27.07
C GLU A 313 -14.58 -99.75 26.37
N ARG A 314 -13.73 -99.52 25.36
CA ARG A 314 -13.01 -100.57 24.64
C ARG A 314 -12.06 -101.34 25.55
N ALA A 315 -11.24 -100.65 26.36
CA ALA A 315 -10.32 -101.30 27.29
C ALA A 315 -11.06 -102.15 28.34
N VAL A 316 -12.19 -101.66 28.86
CA VAL A 316 -13.06 -102.40 29.78
C VAL A 316 -13.65 -103.65 29.10
N SER A 317 -14.08 -103.53 27.83
CA SER A 317 -14.62 -104.65 27.04
C SER A 317 -13.56 -105.71 26.72
N GLU A 318 -12.35 -105.29 26.34
CA GLU A 318 -11.22 -106.20 26.07
C GLU A 318 -10.78 -106.95 27.34
N LEU A 319 -10.73 -106.28 28.49
CA LEU A 319 -10.46 -106.92 29.79
C LEU A 319 -11.55 -107.93 30.18
N ALA A 320 -12.83 -107.60 29.96
CA ALA A 320 -13.94 -108.52 30.21
C ALA A 320 -13.85 -109.76 29.31
N THR A 321 -13.51 -109.58 28.03
CA THR A 321 -13.34 -110.66 27.05
C THR A 321 -12.15 -111.55 27.42
N ALA A 322 -11.01 -110.96 27.80
CA ALA A 322 -9.82 -111.70 28.22
C ALA A 322 -10.06 -112.51 29.51
N ALA A 323 -10.78 -111.93 30.49
CA ALA A 323 -11.22 -112.63 31.69
C ALA A 323 -12.08 -113.85 31.37
N GLN A 324 -13.01 -113.70 30.43
CA GLN A 324 -13.90 -114.78 30.01
C GLN A 324 -13.16 -115.90 29.24
N ALA A 325 -12.17 -115.54 28.42
CA ALA A 325 -11.33 -116.50 27.68
C ALA A 325 -10.47 -117.39 28.59
N LEU A 326 -10.03 -116.87 29.74
CA LEU A 326 -9.21 -117.60 30.71
C LEU A 326 -10.00 -118.62 31.55
N LYS A 327 -11.35 -118.67 31.45
CA LYS A 327 -12.24 -119.52 32.29
C LYS A 327 -12.01 -119.36 33.80
N VAL A 328 -11.28 -118.34 34.23
CA VAL A 328 -11.13 -118.00 35.64
C VAL A 328 -12.38 -117.21 36.00
N SER A 329 -13.20 -117.74 36.91
CA SER A 329 -14.24 -116.99 37.59
C SER A 329 -13.54 -115.93 38.45
N LEU A 330 -13.22 -114.80 37.82
CA LEU A 330 -12.72 -113.63 38.53
C LEU A 330 -13.87 -113.15 39.41
N PRO A 331 -13.70 -113.14 40.75
CA PRO A 331 -14.72 -112.59 41.63
C PRO A 331 -14.99 -111.15 41.20
N ALA A 332 -16.26 -110.75 41.16
CA ALA A 332 -16.68 -109.41 40.75
C ALA A 332 -15.86 -108.32 41.48
N ASP A 333 -15.44 -108.60 42.71
CA ASP A 333 -14.61 -107.75 43.55
C ASP A 333 -13.20 -107.49 42.98
N LEU A 334 -12.59 -108.43 42.25
CA LEU A 334 -11.27 -108.23 41.63
C LEU A 334 -11.35 -107.41 40.35
N VAL A 335 -12.43 -107.59 39.57
CA VAL A 335 -12.71 -106.75 38.39
C VAL A 335 -12.99 -105.32 38.83
N GLU A 336 -13.81 -105.15 39.87
CA GLU A 336 -14.13 -103.83 40.40
C GLU A 336 -12.95 -103.19 41.14
N GLY A 337 -12.11 -103.99 41.82
CA GLY A 337 -10.84 -103.56 42.38
C GLY A 337 -9.85 -103.09 41.30
N SER A 338 -9.75 -103.79 40.18
CA SER A 338 -8.89 -103.41 39.04
C SER A 338 -9.40 -102.14 38.35
N LYS A 339 -10.71 -101.99 38.17
CA LYS A 339 -11.30 -100.72 37.69
C LYS A 339 -10.98 -99.57 38.65
N LYS A 340 -11.15 -99.79 39.95
CA LYS A 340 -10.88 -98.77 40.98
C LYS A 340 -9.40 -98.40 41.05
N ALA A 341 -8.50 -99.35 40.78
CA ALA A 341 -7.05 -99.13 40.74
C ALA A 341 -6.57 -98.45 39.45
N LEU A 342 -7.18 -98.77 38.29
CA LEU A 342 -6.82 -98.17 36.99
C LEU A 342 -7.38 -96.76 36.82
N ARG A 343 -8.54 -96.45 37.43
CA ARG A 343 -9.19 -95.14 37.36
C ARG A 343 -8.26 -93.96 37.69
N PRO A 344 -7.52 -93.92 38.82
CA PRO A 344 -6.63 -92.80 39.11
C PRO A 344 -5.49 -92.65 38.10
N SER A 345 -4.96 -93.75 37.55
CA SER A 345 -3.90 -93.70 36.53
C SER A 345 -4.44 -93.18 35.19
N LEU A 346 -5.66 -93.57 34.81
CA LEU A 346 -6.37 -93.01 33.66
C LEU A 346 -6.72 -91.52 33.85
N GLU A 347 -7.12 -91.12 35.06
CA GLU A 347 -7.37 -89.71 35.40
C GLU A 347 -6.08 -88.87 35.33
N GLU A 348 -4.94 -89.41 35.77
CA GLU A 348 -3.63 -88.75 35.70
C GLU A 348 -3.11 -88.62 34.26
N ILE A 349 -3.26 -89.68 33.43
CA ILE A 349 -2.95 -89.62 32.00
C ILE A 349 -3.88 -88.62 31.30
N SER A 350 -5.18 -88.63 31.61
CA SER A 350 -6.15 -87.67 31.07
C SER A 350 -5.78 -86.23 31.45
N LYS A 351 -5.41 -86.00 32.72
CA LYS A 351 -4.96 -84.69 33.21
C LYS A 351 -3.70 -84.22 32.49
N THR A 352 -2.70 -85.08 32.37
CA THR A 352 -1.42 -84.76 31.70
C THR A 352 -1.65 -84.46 30.22
N TYR A 353 -2.51 -85.24 29.55
CA TYR A 353 -2.87 -85.01 28.16
C TYR A 353 -3.66 -83.71 27.99
N LYS A 354 -4.60 -83.38 28.88
CA LYS A 354 -5.33 -82.10 28.89
C LYS A 354 -4.38 -80.92 29.06
N GLU A 355 -3.41 -81.01 29.96
CA GLU A 355 -2.38 -79.99 30.17
C GLU A 355 -1.50 -79.82 28.92
N GLN A 356 -1.02 -80.91 28.33
CA GLN A 356 -0.24 -80.86 27.08
C GLN A 356 -1.04 -80.29 25.91
N LEU A 357 -2.32 -80.66 25.78
CA LEU A 357 -3.22 -80.13 24.77
C LEU A 357 -3.47 -78.63 24.98
N SER A 358 -3.66 -78.19 26.23
CA SER A 358 -3.80 -76.78 26.60
C SER A 358 -2.54 -75.97 26.26
N GLN A 359 -1.35 -76.49 26.60
CA GLN A 359 -0.08 -75.85 26.25
C GLN A 359 0.17 -75.80 24.74
N HIS A 360 -0.20 -76.84 24.00
CA HIS A 360 -0.08 -76.86 22.54
C HIS A 360 -1.07 -75.89 21.88
N ALA A 361 -2.31 -75.84 22.38
CA ALA A 361 -3.30 -74.86 21.95
C ALA A 361 -2.83 -73.43 22.22
N ALA A 362 -2.28 -73.15 23.41
CA ALA A 362 -1.73 -71.83 23.73
C ALA A 362 -0.58 -71.42 22.80
N ARG A 363 0.31 -72.35 22.44
CA ARG A 363 1.38 -72.08 21.45
C ARG A 363 0.82 -71.79 20.06
N LEU A 364 -0.12 -72.60 19.57
CA LEU A 364 -0.76 -72.39 18.27
C LEU A 364 -1.51 -71.06 18.20
N VAL A 365 -2.20 -70.67 19.29
CA VAL A 365 -2.87 -69.36 19.40
C VAL A 365 -1.83 -68.23 19.34
N ASN A 366 -0.72 -68.34 20.08
CA ASN A 366 0.34 -67.33 20.05
C ASN A 366 1.04 -67.22 18.68
N GLU A 367 1.35 -68.34 18.03
CA GLU A 367 1.98 -68.38 16.69
C GLU A 367 1.04 -67.83 15.62
N SER A 368 -0.23 -68.25 15.64
CA SER A 368 -1.26 -67.73 14.72
C SER A 368 -1.52 -66.25 14.96
N GLY A 369 -1.54 -65.81 16.22
CA GLY A 369 -1.67 -64.40 16.60
C GLY A 369 -0.52 -63.55 16.10
N ALA A 370 0.73 -64.03 16.22
CA ALA A 370 1.90 -63.34 15.70
C ALA A 370 1.88 -63.25 14.15
N HIS A 371 1.46 -64.32 13.47
CA HIS A 371 1.33 -64.32 12.01
C HIS A 371 0.22 -63.38 11.52
N LEU A 372 -0.94 -63.36 12.20
CA LEU A 372 -2.04 -62.42 11.90
C LEU A 372 -1.61 -60.98 12.15
N ALA A 373 -0.92 -60.70 13.25
CA ALA A 373 -0.38 -59.38 13.54
C ALA A 373 0.60 -58.92 12.45
N ALA A 374 1.54 -59.77 12.03
CA ALA A 374 2.48 -59.46 10.96
C ALA A 374 1.76 -59.17 9.62
N LYS A 375 0.78 -59.99 9.25
CA LYS A 375 -0.03 -59.80 8.04
C LYS A 375 -0.84 -58.50 8.10
N SER A 376 -1.47 -58.21 9.24
CA SER A 376 -2.20 -56.95 9.44
C SER A 376 -1.29 -55.73 9.35
N ALA A 377 -0.04 -55.82 9.84
CA ALA A 377 0.94 -54.74 9.72
C ALA A 377 1.35 -54.50 8.25
N GLU A 378 1.51 -55.56 7.46
CA GLU A 378 1.80 -55.45 6.01
C GLU A 378 0.61 -54.82 5.25
N GLU A 379 -0.62 -55.23 5.55
CA GLU A 379 -1.84 -54.64 4.95
C GLU A 379 -2.03 -53.17 5.34
N VAL A 380 -1.78 -52.80 6.61
CA VAL A 380 -1.79 -51.41 7.07
C VAL A 380 -0.73 -50.57 6.35
N GLN A 381 0.49 -51.08 6.24
CA GLN A 381 1.58 -50.38 5.55
C GLN A 381 1.31 -50.21 4.05
N ALA A 382 0.72 -51.22 3.40
CA ALA A 382 0.28 -51.13 2.00
C ALA A 382 -0.84 -50.10 1.83
N GLY A 383 -1.79 -50.07 2.77
CA GLY A 383 -2.86 -49.07 2.82
C GLY A 383 -2.34 -47.64 3.01
N GLU A 384 -1.40 -47.44 3.91
CA GLU A 384 -0.74 -46.15 4.16
C GLU A 384 -0.05 -45.63 2.89
N LYS A 385 0.74 -46.47 2.21
CA LYS A 385 1.39 -46.11 0.94
C LYS A 385 0.38 -45.78 -0.16
N ALA A 386 -0.72 -46.53 -0.26
CA ALA A 386 -1.77 -46.26 -1.24
C ALA A 386 -2.48 -44.93 -0.96
N LEU A 387 -2.73 -44.63 0.33
CA LEU A 387 -3.30 -43.36 0.77
C LEU A 387 -2.37 -42.19 0.45
N GLU A 388 -1.07 -42.30 0.75
CA GLU A 388 -0.06 -41.28 0.42
C GLU A 388 -0.01 -41.00 -1.09
N GLN A 389 0.01 -42.04 -1.92
CA GLN A 389 0.00 -41.90 -3.37
C GLN A 389 -1.28 -41.22 -3.88
N TRP A 390 -2.43 -41.60 -3.33
CA TRP A 390 -3.72 -41.00 -3.68
C TRP A 390 -3.79 -39.53 -3.27
N LEU A 391 -3.41 -39.20 -2.02
CA LEU A 391 -3.34 -37.82 -1.52
C LEU A 391 -2.37 -36.98 -2.37
N GLY A 392 -1.20 -37.51 -2.71
CA GLY A 392 -0.24 -36.84 -3.57
C GLY A 392 -0.76 -36.62 -5.01
N GLY A 393 -1.63 -37.50 -5.52
CA GLY A 393 -2.32 -37.30 -6.80
C GLY A 393 -3.40 -36.23 -6.71
N LEU A 394 -4.15 -36.20 -5.61
CA LEU A 394 -5.23 -35.24 -5.37
C LEU A 394 -4.69 -33.82 -5.17
N MET A 395 -3.59 -33.67 -4.42
CA MET A 395 -2.83 -32.42 -4.27
C MET A 395 -2.35 -31.89 -5.62
N ARG A 396 -1.69 -32.72 -6.44
CA ARG A 396 -1.23 -32.32 -7.78
C ARG A 396 -2.37 -31.89 -8.70
N LYS A 397 -3.53 -32.57 -8.62
CA LYS A 397 -4.72 -32.18 -9.37
C LYS A 397 -5.28 -30.84 -8.89
N ALA A 398 -5.38 -30.64 -7.58
CA ALA A 398 -5.84 -29.39 -6.99
C ALA A 398 -4.92 -28.21 -7.36
N GLU A 399 -3.60 -28.41 -7.32
CA GLU A 399 -2.61 -27.42 -7.77
C GLU A 399 -2.78 -27.07 -9.26
N ALA A 400 -2.99 -28.08 -10.12
CA ALA A 400 -3.23 -27.86 -11.54
C ALA A 400 -4.54 -27.09 -11.80
N ASP A 401 -5.63 -27.46 -11.10
CA ASP A 401 -6.92 -26.79 -11.19
C ASP A 401 -6.84 -25.34 -10.66
N GLN A 402 -6.08 -25.11 -9.58
CA GLN A 402 -5.84 -23.78 -9.03
C GLN A 402 -5.01 -22.92 -10.01
N ALA A 403 -3.96 -23.48 -10.59
CA ALA A 403 -3.15 -22.79 -11.60
C ALA A 403 -4.00 -22.40 -12.83
N ALA A 404 -4.88 -23.29 -13.29
CA ALA A 404 -5.80 -23.01 -14.39
C ALA A 404 -6.78 -21.87 -14.04
N ARG A 405 -7.39 -21.90 -12.85
CA ARG A 405 -8.30 -20.84 -12.37
C ARG A 405 -7.61 -19.49 -12.20
N VAL A 406 -6.38 -19.46 -11.67
CA VAL A 406 -5.59 -18.23 -11.56
C VAL A 406 -5.27 -17.68 -12.95
N SER A 407 -4.90 -18.53 -13.89
CA SER A 407 -4.65 -18.12 -15.28
C SER A 407 -5.91 -17.53 -15.93
N GLU A 408 -7.07 -18.17 -15.77
CA GLU A 408 -8.35 -17.67 -16.29
C GLU A 408 -8.74 -16.33 -15.65
N ALA A 409 -8.57 -16.20 -14.33
CA ALA A 409 -8.84 -14.95 -13.62
C ALA A 409 -7.91 -13.81 -14.06
N LEU A 410 -6.63 -14.09 -14.30
CA LEU A 410 -5.68 -13.10 -14.82
C LEU A 410 -6.05 -12.64 -16.24
N GLN A 411 -6.47 -13.57 -17.12
CA GLN A 411 -6.98 -13.23 -18.45
C GLN A 411 -8.24 -12.38 -18.37
N GLY A 412 -9.18 -12.72 -17.47
CA GLY A 412 -10.38 -11.92 -17.23
C GLY A 412 -10.06 -10.51 -16.73
N LEU A 413 -9.10 -10.37 -15.80
CA LEU A 413 -8.63 -9.08 -15.30
C LEU A 413 -8.02 -8.24 -16.42
N GLU A 414 -7.21 -8.84 -17.30
CA GLU A 414 -6.60 -8.15 -18.44
C GLU A 414 -7.65 -7.57 -19.40
N VAL A 415 -8.72 -8.33 -19.68
CA VAL A 415 -9.87 -7.85 -20.46
C VAL A 415 -10.56 -6.67 -19.77
N VAL A 416 -10.82 -6.77 -18.46
CA VAL A 416 -11.45 -5.67 -17.69
C VAL A 416 -10.57 -4.42 -17.69
N ILE A 417 -9.25 -4.56 -17.49
CA ILE A 417 -8.31 -3.44 -17.54
C ILE A 417 -8.28 -2.81 -18.94
N SER A 418 -8.30 -3.63 -20.00
CA SER A 418 -8.35 -3.14 -21.38
C SER A 418 -9.63 -2.35 -21.65
N ASN A 419 -10.79 -2.88 -21.24
CA ASN A 419 -12.08 -2.20 -21.37
C ASN A 419 -12.14 -0.90 -20.56
N PHE A 420 -11.62 -0.91 -19.33
CA PHE A 420 -11.53 0.29 -18.50
C PHE A 420 -10.64 1.35 -19.14
N ARG A 421 -9.49 0.98 -19.70
CA ARG A 421 -8.59 1.90 -20.42
C ARG A 421 -9.28 2.51 -21.64
N ALA A 422 -10.04 1.72 -22.40
CA ALA A 422 -10.81 2.21 -23.54
C ALA A 422 -11.88 3.21 -23.09
N SER A 423 -12.73 2.83 -22.12
CA SER A 423 -13.77 3.71 -21.57
C SER A 423 -13.20 5.00 -21.00
N PHE A 424 -12.09 4.92 -20.26
CA PHE A 424 -11.44 6.10 -19.69
C PHE A 424 -10.81 7.00 -20.76
N ALA A 425 -10.31 6.43 -21.86
CA ALA A 425 -9.83 7.22 -22.99
C ALA A 425 -10.99 7.99 -23.66
N ASP A 426 -12.15 7.35 -23.82
CA ASP A 426 -13.36 7.95 -24.38
C ASP A 426 -13.90 9.07 -23.49
N ASP A 427 -14.02 8.83 -22.17
CA ASP A 427 -14.46 9.84 -21.20
C ASP A 427 -13.56 11.07 -21.20
N LEU A 428 -12.25 10.86 -21.30
CA LEU A 428 -11.27 11.92 -21.27
C LEU A 428 -11.23 12.70 -22.59
N ALA A 429 -11.48 12.03 -23.73
CA ALA A 429 -11.71 12.69 -25.01
C ALA A 429 -12.98 13.55 -24.97
N ALA A 430 -14.07 13.04 -24.40
CA ALA A 430 -15.32 13.78 -24.23
C ALA A 430 -15.16 14.99 -23.28
N GLN A 431 -14.40 14.83 -22.19
CA GLN A 431 -14.12 15.93 -21.26
C GLN A 431 -13.24 17.01 -21.90
N ASN A 432 -12.22 16.61 -22.67
CA ASN A 432 -11.39 17.55 -23.42
C ASN A 432 -12.23 18.34 -24.43
N GLU A 433 -13.06 17.67 -25.23
CA GLU A 433 -13.97 18.31 -26.19
C GLU A 433 -14.89 19.33 -25.49
N LYS A 434 -15.49 18.93 -24.36
CA LYS A 434 -16.32 19.83 -23.55
C LYS A 434 -15.54 21.06 -23.06
N SER A 435 -14.32 20.87 -22.56
CA SER A 435 -13.50 21.99 -22.07
C SER A 435 -13.09 22.95 -23.20
N ILE A 436 -12.84 22.43 -24.41
CA ILE A 436 -12.55 23.23 -25.60
C ILE A 436 -13.79 24.06 -25.96
N GLN A 437 -14.98 23.45 -25.98
CA GLN A 437 -16.23 24.15 -26.27
C GLN A 437 -16.55 25.24 -25.22
N GLU A 438 -16.33 24.97 -23.94
CA GLU A 438 -16.50 25.95 -22.86
C GLU A 438 -15.52 27.14 -23.00
N ALA A 439 -14.25 26.85 -23.30
CA ALA A 439 -13.24 27.87 -23.54
C ALA A 439 -13.58 28.72 -24.78
N GLU A 440 -14.05 28.09 -25.86
CA GLU A 440 -14.47 28.78 -27.08
C GLU A 440 -15.67 29.70 -26.81
N GLN A 441 -16.68 29.23 -26.07
CA GLN A 441 -17.83 30.05 -25.67
C GLN A 441 -17.42 31.22 -24.77
N ALA A 442 -16.48 31.01 -23.84
CA ALA A 442 -15.95 32.08 -22.99
C ALA A 442 -15.19 33.15 -23.80
N LEU A 443 -14.42 32.74 -24.82
CA LEU A 443 -13.75 33.66 -25.73
C LEU A 443 -14.75 34.42 -26.60
N ARG A 444 -15.74 33.74 -27.18
CA ARG A 444 -16.80 34.37 -28.00
C ARG A 444 -17.59 35.41 -27.20
N SER A 445 -17.95 35.10 -25.95
CA SER A 445 -18.67 36.03 -25.07
C SER A 445 -17.81 37.25 -24.68
N ARG A 446 -16.51 37.06 -24.40
CA ARG A 446 -15.58 38.18 -24.17
C ARG A 446 -15.39 39.07 -25.41
N LEU A 447 -15.24 38.47 -26.59
CA LEU A 447 -15.15 39.21 -27.86
C LEU A 447 -16.42 40.01 -28.12
N ALA A 448 -17.60 39.40 -27.92
CA ALA A 448 -18.86 40.10 -28.05
C ALA A 448 -18.96 41.29 -27.08
N ALA A 449 -18.56 41.13 -25.82
CA ALA A 449 -18.53 42.22 -24.83
C ALA A 449 -17.56 43.36 -25.22
N MET A 450 -16.37 43.03 -25.72
CA MET A 450 -15.41 44.02 -26.21
C MET A 450 -15.94 44.77 -27.44
N LEU A 451 -16.52 44.06 -28.41
CA LEU A 451 -17.13 44.67 -29.59
C LEU A 451 -18.32 45.57 -29.21
N SER A 452 -19.19 45.14 -28.29
CA SER A 452 -20.28 45.98 -27.77
C SER A 452 -19.76 47.23 -27.05
N SER A 453 -18.64 47.13 -26.32
CA SER A 453 -18.02 48.30 -25.67
C SER A 453 -17.45 49.30 -26.66
N ILE A 454 -16.95 48.85 -27.81
CA ILE A 454 -16.42 49.71 -28.88
C ILE A 454 -17.55 50.32 -29.72
N MET A 455 -18.58 49.51 -30.02
CA MET A 455 -19.70 49.90 -30.87
C MET A 455 -20.84 50.62 -30.14
N ALA A 456 -20.68 50.96 -28.86
CA ALA A 456 -21.58 51.86 -28.14
C ALA A 456 -21.00 53.30 -28.10
N PRO A 457 -21.00 54.05 -29.22
CA PRO A 457 -20.57 55.44 -29.21
C PRO A 457 -21.62 56.28 -28.46
N GLY A 458 -21.21 56.82 -27.32
CA GLY A 458 -21.76 58.08 -26.81
C GLY A 458 -23.26 58.12 -26.57
N GLN A 459 -23.82 57.16 -25.81
CA GLN A 459 -24.97 57.53 -24.99
C GLN A 459 -24.46 58.49 -23.92
N ALA A 460 -24.56 59.78 -24.23
CA ALA A 460 -24.35 60.87 -23.29
C ALA A 460 -25.11 60.53 -22.01
N ALA A 461 -24.37 60.47 -20.90
CA ALA A 461 -24.94 60.32 -19.58
C ALA A 461 -26.08 61.35 -19.44
N PRO A 462 -27.31 60.93 -19.09
CA PRO A 462 -28.35 61.89 -18.76
C PRO A 462 -27.82 62.72 -17.59
N VAL A 463 -27.63 64.01 -17.85
CA VAL A 463 -27.28 65.02 -16.85
C VAL A 463 -28.27 64.88 -15.71
N THR A 464 -27.83 64.27 -14.61
CA THR A 464 -28.59 64.21 -13.36
C THR A 464 -28.68 65.65 -12.87
N SER A 465 -29.85 66.23 -13.08
CA SER A 465 -30.24 67.50 -12.49
C SER A 465 -30.28 67.30 -10.98
N ASP A 466 -29.28 67.86 -10.33
CA ASP A 466 -29.13 68.00 -8.88
C ASP A 466 -30.35 68.72 -8.29
N PRO A 467 -31.23 68.05 -7.53
CA PRO A 467 -32.31 68.72 -6.86
C PRO A 467 -31.84 69.20 -5.48
N ALA A 468 -31.82 70.53 -5.35
CA ALA A 468 -32.07 71.27 -4.12
C ALA A 468 -30.89 71.48 -3.14
N ILE A 469 -30.18 72.58 -3.40
CA ILE A 469 -29.86 73.55 -2.36
C ILE A 469 -31.15 74.33 -2.04
N LYS A 470 -31.81 74.01 -0.93
CA LYS A 470 -32.73 74.93 -0.22
C LYS A 470 -32.53 74.79 1.29
N LYS A 471 -31.93 75.86 1.84
CA LYS A 471 -32.01 76.44 3.19
C LYS A 471 -32.05 75.53 4.42
#